data_AF-K2FL95-F1
#
_entry.id   AF-K2FL95-F1
#
_cell.length_a   1.000
_cell.length_b   1.000
_cell.length_c   1.000
_cell.angle_alpha   90.00
_cell.angle_beta   90.00
_cell.angle_gamma   90.00
#
_symmetry.space_group_name_H-M   'P 1'
#
loop_
_entity.id
_entity.type
_entity.pdbx_description
1 polymer ?
#
loop_
_entity_poly.entity_id
_entity_poly.type
_entity_poly.pdbx_seq_one_letter_code
_entity_poly.pdbx_strand_id
1 'polypeptide(L)'
;MPPPQYQPIRLQASGKSELKNFTKLEIVNQPIFFFGDAFFSGFYLNEILLRLCPLEVEMPQTFAKYAETLTALQQLSVQSNPNLYLKQILRQFEHVLLEELGYGLDFSVDANQAQIDPQQHYYFQLNAGFMPSAKALRSTLSGQQILSMLTYENGGDFNPEQLQLLTKLYRQVITALLGDRPLKSRQLWIQNSQSQS
;
A
#
# COMPACT_ATOMS: atom_id res chain seq x y z
N MET A 1 -20.44 -6.58 -23.11
CA MET A 1 -19.49 -7.25 -22.18
C MET A 1 -18.99 -6.22 -21.19
N PRO A 2 -18.79 -6.58 -19.91
CA PRO A 2 -18.09 -5.70 -18.97
C PRO A 2 -16.65 -5.45 -19.46
N PRO A 3 -16.06 -4.28 -19.15
CA PRO A 3 -14.66 -4.01 -19.46
C PRO A 3 -13.75 -5.01 -18.73
N PRO A 4 -12.58 -5.36 -19.31
CA PRO A 4 -11.62 -6.24 -18.64
C PRO A 4 -11.04 -5.57 -17.39
N GLN A 5 -10.44 -6.39 -16.51
CA GLN A 5 -9.77 -5.88 -15.31
C GLN A 5 -8.66 -4.88 -15.68
N TYR A 6 -8.49 -3.84 -14.85
CA TYR A 6 -7.53 -2.76 -15.05
C TYR A 6 -7.76 -1.87 -16.28
N GLN A 7 -8.87 -2.03 -17.01
CA GLN A 7 -9.25 -1.09 -18.06
C GLN A 7 -9.67 0.24 -17.44
N PRO A 8 -8.99 1.37 -17.75
CA PRO A 8 -9.48 2.67 -17.32
C PRO A 8 -10.81 2.97 -18.00
N ILE A 9 -11.78 3.44 -17.21
CA ILE A 9 -13.12 3.77 -17.69
C ILE A 9 -13.58 5.10 -17.08
N ARG A 10 -14.42 5.81 -17.83
CA ARG A 10 -15.28 6.86 -17.30
C ARG A 10 -16.69 6.31 -17.26
N LEU A 11 -17.37 6.52 -16.14
CA LEU A 11 -18.73 6.05 -15.98
C LEU A 11 -19.61 7.14 -15.36
N GLN A 12 -20.88 7.08 -15.68
CA GLN A 12 -21.93 7.84 -15.01
C GLN A 12 -22.82 6.85 -14.27
N ALA A 13 -22.93 7.03 -12.95
CA ALA A 13 -23.73 6.21 -12.06
C ALA A 13 -24.85 7.04 -11.43
N SER A 14 -25.99 6.41 -11.17
CA SER A 14 -27.13 7.02 -10.48
C SER A 14 -27.79 6.03 -9.53
N GLY A 15 -28.53 6.54 -8.53
CA GLY A 15 -29.27 5.73 -7.56
C GLY A 15 -28.87 5.99 -6.11
N LYS A 16 -29.82 5.73 -5.19
CA LYS A 16 -29.66 5.94 -3.74
C LYS A 16 -29.24 4.68 -2.98
N SER A 17 -29.36 3.50 -3.59
CA SER A 17 -28.88 2.23 -3.06
C SER A 17 -27.38 2.06 -3.27
N GLU A 18 -26.77 1.10 -2.56
CA GLU A 18 -25.37 0.68 -2.78
C GLU A 18 -25.17 0.12 -4.20
N LEU A 19 -26.16 -0.61 -4.72
CA LEU A 19 -26.18 -1.02 -6.12
C LEU A 19 -26.60 0.19 -6.99
N LYS A 20 -25.67 0.73 -7.77
CA LYS A 20 -25.90 1.86 -8.67
C LYS A 20 -26.30 1.41 -10.07
N ASN A 21 -27.10 2.22 -10.74
CA ASN A 21 -27.40 2.07 -12.17
C ASN A 21 -26.39 2.87 -13.00
N PHE A 22 -25.69 2.19 -13.92
CA PHE A 22 -24.75 2.83 -14.84
C PHE A 22 -25.47 3.26 -16.12
N THR A 23 -25.48 4.56 -16.39
CA THR A 23 -26.17 5.15 -17.56
C THR A 23 -25.24 5.41 -18.72
N LYS A 24 -23.94 5.63 -18.45
CA LYS A 24 -22.90 5.85 -19.45
C LYS A 24 -21.62 5.14 -19.04
N LEU A 25 -20.95 4.50 -19.98
CA LEU A 25 -19.65 3.86 -19.78
C LEU A 25 -18.79 4.14 -21.01
N GLU A 26 -17.63 4.74 -20.80
CA GLU A 26 -16.64 5.06 -21.83
C GLU A 26 -15.32 4.41 -21.48
N ILE A 27 -14.73 3.70 -22.45
CA ILE A 27 -13.39 3.15 -22.33
C ILE A 27 -12.38 4.28 -22.49
N VAL A 28 -11.45 4.38 -21.55
CA VAL A 28 -10.36 5.36 -21.58
C VAL A 28 -9.04 4.60 -21.66
N ASN A 29 -8.15 5.02 -22.55
CA ASN A 29 -6.84 4.40 -22.76
C ASN A 29 -6.91 2.92 -23.15
N GLN A 30 -5.74 2.32 -23.37
CA GLN A 30 -5.63 0.90 -23.69
C GLN A 30 -5.79 0.03 -22.44
N PRO A 31 -6.29 -1.21 -22.59
CA PRO A 31 -6.32 -2.17 -21.49
C PRO A 31 -4.92 -2.45 -20.96
N ILE A 32 -4.84 -2.63 -19.64
CA ILE A 32 -3.60 -2.94 -18.95
C ILE A 32 -3.57 -4.44 -18.67
N PHE A 33 -2.49 -5.11 -19.11
CA PHE A 33 -2.26 -6.52 -18.84
C PHE A 33 -0.97 -6.70 -18.05
N PHE A 34 -1.02 -7.59 -17.07
CA PHE A 34 0.12 -7.90 -16.22
C PHE A 34 0.51 -9.37 -16.33
N PHE A 35 1.79 -9.64 -16.11
CA PHE A 35 2.38 -10.98 -16.09
C PHE A 35 3.29 -11.14 -14.87
N GLY A 36 3.49 -12.38 -14.42
CA GLY A 36 4.40 -12.68 -13.30
C GLY A 36 4.05 -11.91 -12.02
N ASP A 37 5.07 -11.36 -11.35
CA ASP A 37 4.89 -10.62 -10.10
C ASP A 37 3.99 -9.38 -10.22
N ALA A 38 3.95 -8.74 -11.39
CA ALA A 38 3.07 -7.60 -11.63
C ALA A 38 1.58 -8.00 -11.55
N PHE A 39 1.26 -9.22 -11.99
CA PHE A 39 -0.11 -9.75 -11.96
C PHE A 39 -0.60 -9.93 -10.52
N PHE A 40 0.19 -10.61 -9.68
CA PHE A 40 -0.13 -10.78 -8.26
C PHE A 40 -0.19 -9.45 -7.51
N SER A 41 0.70 -8.52 -7.86
CA SER A 41 0.72 -7.17 -7.30
C SER A 41 -0.53 -6.37 -7.65
N GLY A 42 -1.02 -6.46 -8.88
CA GLY A 42 -2.31 -5.86 -9.26
C GLY A 42 -3.48 -6.40 -8.43
N PHE A 43 -3.51 -7.71 -8.17
CA PHE A 43 -4.53 -8.30 -7.29
C PHE A 43 -4.41 -7.83 -5.85
N TYR A 44 -3.18 -7.67 -5.35
CA TYR A 44 -2.93 -7.11 -4.03
C TYR A 44 -3.50 -5.69 -3.90
N LEU A 45 -3.22 -4.81 -4.87
CA LEU A 45 -3.74 -3.44 -4.90
C LEU A 45 -5.28 -3.41 -4.89
N ASN A 46 -5.91 -4.21 -5.76
CA ASN A 46 -7.38 -4.30 -5.81
C ASN A 46 -7.98 -4.84 -4.50
N GLU A 47 -7.35 -5.85 -3.89
CA GLU A 47 -7.85 -6.45 -2.66
C GLU A 47 -7.77 -5.48 -1.48
N ILE A 48 -6.68 -4.74 -1.33
CA ILE A 48 -6.58 -3.75 -0.24
C ILE A 48 -7.54 -2.58 -0.45
N LEU A 49 -7.72 -2.09 -1.68
CA LEU A 49 -8.72 -1.06 -1.99
C LEU A 49 -10.14 -1.53 -1.61
N LEU A 50 -10.54 -2.72 -2.09
CA LEU A 50 -11.87 -3.26 -1.84
C LEU A 50 -12.16 -3.46 -0.34
N ARG A 51 -11.13 -3.74 0.45
CA ARG A 51 -11.30 -4.11 1.86
C ARG A 51 -11.10 -2.97 2.84
N LEU A 52 -10.38 -1.93 2.44
CA LEU A 52 -10.03 -0.81 3.31
C LEU A 52 -10.77 0.48 2.96
N CYS A 53 -11.09 0.71 1.68
CA CYS A 53 -11.73 1.96 1.26
C CYS A 53 -13.19 2.00 1.71
N PRO A 54 -13.64 3.10 2.33
CA PRO A 54 -15.05 3.30 2.64
C PRO A 54 -15.88 3.46 1.36
N LEU A 55 -17.13 2.98 1.40
CA LEU A 55 -18.05 3.11 0.28
C LEU A 55 -18.48 4.57 0.09
N GLU A 56 -18.54 5.00 -1.17
CA GLU A 56 -19.02 6.34 -1.57
C GLU A 56 -18.24 7.52 -0.98
N VAL A 57 -17.00 7.30 -0.52
CA VAL A 57 -16.09 8.36 -0.10
C VAL A 57 -15.08 8.63 -1.20
N GLU A 58 -14.89 9.91 -1.51
CA GLU A 58 -13.91 10.34 -2.50
C GLU A 58 -12.48 10.09 -1.99
N MET A 59 -11.66 9.44 -2.82
CA MET A 59 -10.24 9.17 -2.53
C MET A 59 -9.35 9.57 -3.73
N PRO A 60 -9.30 10.88 -4.07
CA PRO A 60 -8.62 11.35 -5.28
C PRO A 60 -7.12 11.06 -5.31
N GLN A 61 -6.41 11.09 -4.17
CA GLN A 61 -4.97 10.87 -4.13
C GLN A 61 -4.64 9.40 -4.38
N THR A 62 -5.36 8.49 -3.71
CA THR A 62 -5.27 7.05 -3.91
C THR A 62 -5.67 6.68 -5.33
N PHE A 63 -6.71 7.29 -5.89
CA PHE A 63 -7.13 7.03 -7.28
C PHE A 63 -6.02 7.41 -8.29
N ALA A 64 -5.41 8.57 -8.14
CA ALA A 64 -4.28 9.00 -8.98
C ALA A 64 -3.06 8.06 -8.80
N LYS A 65 -2.68 7.78 -7.55
CA LYS A 65 -1.56 6.90 -7.23
C LYS A 65 -1.80 5.47 -7.73
N TYR A 66 -3.04 4.99 -7.73
CA TYR A 66 -3.40 3.68 -8.29
C TYR A 66 -3.07 3.62 -9.78
N ALA A 67 -3.50 4.62 -10.57
CA ALA A 67 -3.21 4.69 -12.00
C ALA A 67 -1.70 4.76 -12.31
N GLU A 68 -0.96 5.55 -11.53
CA GLU A 68 0.51 5.61 -11.60
C GLU A 68 1.13 4.23 -11.31
N THR A 69 0.67 3.56 -10.26
CA THR A 69 1.19 2.25 -9.84
C THR A 69 0.91 1.19 -10.90
N LEU A 70 -0.27 1.18 -11.53
CA LEU A 70 -0.58 0.27 -12.63
C LEU A 70 0.36 0.49 -13.83
N THR A 71 0.66 1.75 -14.16
CA THR A 71 1.58 2.10 -15.23
C THR A 71 3.00 1.64 -14.90
N ALA A 72 3.44 1.85 -13.67
CA ALA A 72 4.74 1.39 -13.18
C ALA A 72 4.87 -0.14 -13.21
N LEU A 73 3.82 -0.87 -12.83
CA LEU A 73 3.79 -2.34 -12.88
C LEU A 73 4.00 -2.90 -14.31
N GLN A 74 3.53 -2.21 -15.36
CA GLN A 74 3.80 -2.62 -16.74
C GLN A 74 5.29 -2.53 -17.10
N GLN A 75 6.02 -1.61 -16.46
CA GLN A 75 7.44 -1.40 -16.70
C GLN A 75 8.32 -2.35 -15.86
N LEU A 76 7.74 -3.24 -15.04
CA LEU A 76 8.49 -4.07 -14.10
C LEU A 76 9.54 -4.98 -14.78
N SER A 77 9.19 -5.60 -15.91
CA SER A 77 10.06 -6.57 -16.60
C SER A 77 11.29 -5.95 -17.25
N VAL A 78 11.27 -4.64 -17.51
CA VAL A 78 12.38 -3.90 -18.13
C VAL A 78 13.30 -3.22 -17.12
N GLN A 79 13.00 -3.31 -15.82
CA GLN A 79 13.83 -2.70 -14.78
C GLN A 79 15.10 -3.50 -14.54
N SER A 80 16.21 -2.80 -14.24
CA SER A 80 17.48 -3.44 -13.89
C SER A 80 17.41 -4.21 -12.57
N ASN A 81 16.57 -3.78 -11.63
CA ASN A 81 16.30 -4.50 -10.38
C ASN A 81 14.78 -4.58 -10.13
N PRO A 82 14.08 -5.52 -10.77
CA PRO A 82 12.62 -5.63 -10.69
C PRO A 82 12.11 -5.80 -9.26
N ASN A 83 12.83 -6.57 -8.43
CA ASN A 83 12.45 -6.82 -7.04
C ASN A 83 12.48 -5.55 -6.17
N LEU A 84 13.51 -4.72 -6.33
CA LEU A 84 13.59 -3.44 -5.60
C LEU A 84 12.53 -2.47 -6.12
N TYR A 85 12.39 -2.35 -7.43
CA TYR A 85 11.39 -1.50 -8.07
C TYR A 85 9.97 -1.85 -7.62
N LEU A 86 9.64 -3.15 -7.60
CA LEU A 86 8.34 -3.61 -7.14
C LEU A 86 8.07 -3.23 -5.68
N LYS A 87 9.07 -3.35 -4.80
CA LYS A 87 8.93 -2.94 -3.40
C LYS A 87 8.68 -1.44 -3.28
N GLN A 88 9.37 -0.61 -4.06
CA GLN A 88 9.19 0.84 -4.08
C GLN A 88 7.75 1.21 -4.45
N ILE A 89 7.28 0.77 -5.62
CA ILE A 89 5.97 1.17 -6.13
C ILE A 89 4.83 0.69 -5.23
N LEU A 90 4.96 -0.50 -4.62
CA LEU A 90 3.98 -1.00 -3.67
C LEU A 90 3.98 -0.20 -2.36
N ARG A 91 5.16 0.17 -1.83
CA ARG A 91 5.19 1.02 -0.61
C ARG A 91 4.69 2.43 -0.88
N GLN A 92 4.98 3.00 -2.05
CA GLN A 92 4.48 4.33 -2.44
C GLN A 92 2.96 4.34 -2.54
N PHE A 93 2.37 3.29 -3.12
CA PHE A 93 0.91 3.14 -3.16
C PHE A 93 0.31 3.06 -1.75
N GLU A 94 0.85 2.19 -0.91
CA GLU A 94 0.34 2.01 0.46
C GLU A 94 0.53 3.25 1.32
N HIS A 95 1.63 3.99 1.15
CA HIS A 95 1.86 5.24 1.84
C HIS A 95 0.71 6.22 1.59
N VAL A 96 0.41 6.49 0.31
CA VAL A 96 -0.69 7.38 -0.09
C VAL A 96 -2.05 6.86 0.37
N LEU A 97 -2.30 5.55 0.22
CA LEU A 97 -3.55 4.94 0.67
C LEU A 97 -3.76 5.11 2.18
N LEU A 98 -2.75 4.82 2.98
CA LEU A 98 -2.85 4.91 4.43
C LEU A 98 -2.97 6.36 4.89
N GLU A 99 -2.24 7.29 4.28
CA GLU A 99 -2.39 8.73 4.58
C GLU A 99 -3.81 9.23 4.29
N GLU A 100 -4.36 8.93 3.11
CA GLU A 100 -5.70 9.39 2.73
C GLU A 100 -6.81 8.72 3.55
N LEU A 101 -6.60 7.49 4.03
CA LEU A 101 -7.49 6.82 4.99
C LEU A 101 -7.39 7.40 6.42
N GLY A 102 -6.49 8.36 6.68
CA GLY A 102 -6.29 8.96 8.00
C GLY A 102 -5.37 8.18 8.92
N TYR A 103 -4.60 7.23 8.39
CA TYR A 103 -3.56 6.47 9.10
C TYR A 103 -2.15 6.99 8.79
N GLY A 104 -2.03 8.26 8.39
CA GLY A 104 -0.76 8.95 8.31
C GLY A 104 -0.02 8.89 9.65
N LEU A 105 1.29 8.64 9.61
CA LEU A 105 2.09 8.42 10.80
C LEU A 105 3.00 9.63 11.04
N ASP A 106 3.03 10.11 12.28
CA ASP A 106 4.07 11.05 12.72
C ASP A 106 5.30 10.27 13.18
N PHE A 107 6.39 10.41 12.44
CA PHE A 107 7.66 9.74 12.71
C PHE A 107 8.57 10.55 13.67
N SER A 108 8.14 11.72 14.13
CA SER A 108 8.93 12.58 15.01
C SER A 108 8.69 12.33 16.49
N VAL A 109 7.51 11.79 16.86
CA VAL A 109 7.10 11.56 18.24
C VAL A 109 6.60 10.14 18.50
N ASP A 110 6.71 9.72 19.75
CA ASP A 110 6.18 8.48 20.28
C ASP A 110 4.70 8.63 20.72
N ALA A 111 4.11 7.54 21.19
CA ALA A 111 2.74 7.50 21.67
C ALA A 111 2.45 8.41 22.88
N ASN A 112 3.50 8.83 23.60
CA ASN A 112 3.42 9.76 24.72
C ASN A 112 3.70 11.22 24.28
N GLN A 113 3.80 11.48 22.98
CA GLN A 113 4.19 12.77 22.40
C GLN A 113 5.64 13.19 22.75
N ALA A 114 6.48 12.25 23.18
CA ALA A 114 7.91 12.50 23.37
C ALA A 114 8.64 12.32 22.03
N GLN A 115 9.70 13.08 21.79
CA GLN A 115 10.51 12.90 20.58
C GLN A 115 11.06 11.48 20.51
N ILE A 116 11.06 10.90 19.30
CA ILE A 116 11.67 9.61 19.06
C ILE A 116 13.19 9.71 19.34
N ASP A 117 13.68 8.85 20.24
CA ASP A 117 15.10 8.75 20.56
C ASP A 117 15.76 7.76 19.59
N PRO A 118 16.79 8.18 18.83
CA PRO A 118 17.46 7.31 17.85
C PRO A 118 18.04 6.02 18.46
N GLN A 119 18.41 6.02 19.74
CA GLN A 119 19.00 4.87 20.45
C GLN A 119 17.97 3.95 21.09
N GLN A 120 16.70 4.38 21.15
CA GLN A 120 15.61 3.64 21.76
C GLN A 120 14.94 2.70 20.75
N HIS A 121 14.32 1.63 21.24
CA HIS A 121 13.48 0.74 20.43
C HIS A 121 12.00 0.99 20.68
N TYR A 122 11.19 0.78 19.64
CA TYR A 122 9.75 1.00 19.65
C TYR A 122 9.01 -0.19 19.03
N TYR A 123 7.81 -0.48 19.52
CA TYR A 123 6.84 -1.29 18.79
C TYR A 123 5.70 -0.40 18.32
N PHE A 124 5.12 -0.70 17.17
CA PHE A 124 4.00 0.07 16.64
C PHE A 124 2.67 -0.50 17.14
N GLN A 125 1.72 0.37 17.49
CA GLN A 125 0.34 0.00 17.76
C GLN A 125 -0.60 0.97 17.02
N LEU A 126 -1.54 0.43 16.23
CA LEU A 126 -2.34 1.21 15.28
C LEU A 126 -3.00 2.45 15.91
N ASN A 127 -3.60 2.30 17.09
CA ASN A 127 -4.34 3.38 17.75
C ASN A 127 -3.48 4.27 18.67
N ALA A 128 -2.20 3.94 18.88
CA ALA A 128 -1.32 4.63 19.82
C ALA A 128 -0.06 5.22 19.16
N GLY A 129 0.38 4.69 18.01
CA GLY A 129 1.63 5.08 17.36
C GLY A 129 2.82 4.26 17.84
N PHE A 130 3.99 4.89 17.96
CA PHE A 130 5.23 4.25 18.37
C PHE A 130 5.32 4.17 19.90
N MET A 131 5.27 2.96 20.45
CA MET A 131 5.37 2.71 21.88
C MET A 131 6.80 2.34 22.27
N PRO A 132 7.43 2.99 23.26
CA PRO A 132 8.79 2.65 23.68
C PRO A 132 8.87 1.22 24.23
N SER A 133 9.92 0.51 23.85
CA SER A 133 10.22 -0.86 24.28
C SER A 133 11.55 -0.92 25.02
N ALA A 134 11.55 -1.43 26.24
CA ALA A 134 12.78 -1.64 27.02
C ALA A 134 13.71 -2.71 26.43
N LYS A 135 13.23 -3.56 25.52
CA LYS A 135 14.01 -4.65 24.91
C LYS A 135 13.96 -4.56 23.38
N ALA A 136 15.13 -4.71 22.77
CA ALA A 136 15.25 -4.92 21.33
C ALA A 136 14.74 -6.33 20.97
N LEU A 137 13.65 -6.40 20.22
CA LEU A 137 13.07 -7.64 19.70
C LEU A 137 13.00 -7.58 18.18
N ARG A 138 12.79 -8.72 17.52
CA ARG A 138 12.64 -8.78 16.06
C ARG A 138 11.45 -7.98 15.53
N SER A 139 10.42 -7.78 16.37
CA SER A 139 9.22 -7.00 16.07
C SER A 139 9.38 -5.50 16.34
N THR A 140 10.45 -5.08 17.03
CA THR A 140 10.69 -3.66 17.32
C THR A 140 11.44 -2.98 16.18
N LEU A 141 11.25 -1.67 16.09
CA LEU A 141 11.91 -0.73 15.20
C LEU A 141 12.88 0.10 16.02
N SER A 142 14.07 0.42 15.52
CA SER A 142 14.92 1.40 16.19
C SER A 142 14.38 2.81 15.94
N GLY A 143 14.61 3.72 16.88
CA GLY A 143 14.27 5.13 16.68
C GLY A 143 15.00 5.73 15.48
N GLN A 144 16.25 5.32 15.23
CA GLN A 144 16.98 5.73 14.01
C GLN A 144 16.23 5.35 12.72
N GLN A 145 15.69 4.14 12.64
CA GLN A 145 14.90 3.71 11.49
C GLN A 145 13.65 4.57 11.33
N ILE A 146 12.92 4.80 12.44
CA ILE A 146 11.71 5.64 12.44
C ILE A 146 12.03 7.06 11.94
N LEU A 147 13.06 7.67 12.52
CA LEU A 147 13.51 9.03 12.17
C LEU A 147 14.01 9.14 10.72
N SER A 148 14.40 8.03 10.07
CA SER A 148 14.78 8.05 8.65
C SER A 148 13.65 8.56 7.75
N MET A 149 12.39 8.47 8.18
CA MET A 149 11.25 9.01 7.44
C MET A 149 11.14 10.54 7.50
N LEU A 150 11.82 11.21 8.43
CA LEU A 150 11.79 12.68 8.50
C LEU A 150 12.50 13.35 7.32
N THR A 151 13.34 12.61 6.59
CA THR A 151 14.01 13.07 5.37
C THR A 151 13.34 12.59 4.09
N TYR A 152 12.20 11.90 4.20
CA TYR A 152 11.43 11.47 3.03
C TYR A 152 10.80 12.67 2.33
N GLU A 153 11.00 12.76 1.02
CA GLU A 153 10.35 13.74 0.16
C GLU A 153 9.13 13.11 -0.49
N ASN A 154 7.96 13.72 -0.32
CA ASN A 154 6.70 13.18 -0.84
C ASN A 154 6.76 12.99 -2.36
N GLY A 155 6.41 11.80 -2.83
CA GLY A 155 6.48 11.41 -4.24
C GLY A 155 7.84 10.90 -4.70
N GLY A 156 8.86 10.95 -3.82
CA GLY A 156 10.18 10.37 -4.08
C GLY A 156 10.27 8.87 -3.83
N ASP A 157 11.42 8.32 -4.18
CA ASP A 157 11.81 6.95 -3.87
C ASP A 157 12.26 6.82 -2.42
N PHE A 158 11.85 5.75 -1.74
CA PHE A 158 12.35 5.46 -0.41
C PHE A 158 13.80 5.00 -0.48
N ASN A 159 14.64 5.50 0.41
CA ASN A 159 15.97 4.96 0.59
C ASN A 159 15.90 3.53 1.18
N PRO A 160 16.99 2.75 1.19
CA PRO A 160 16.96 1.37 1.67
C PRO A 160 16.48 1.20 3.12
N GLU A 161 16.76 2.16 4.01
CA GLU A 161 16.35 2.11 5.41
C GLU A 161 14.85 2.38 5.57
N GLN A 162 14.36 3.44 4.93
CA GLN A 162 12.94 3.78 4.84
C GLN A 162 12.14 2.61 4.26
N LEU A 163 12.62 2.00 3.17
CA LEU A 163 11.93 0.89 2.52
C LEU A 163 11.84 -0.35 3.45
N GLN A 164 12.88 -0.64 4.21
CA GLN A 164 12.88 -1.73 5.20
C GLN A 164 11.90 -1.46 6.36
N LEU A 165 11.88 -0.22 6.87
CA LEU A 165 10.93 0.22 7.88
C LEU A 165 9.49 0.05 7.38
N LEU A 166 9.16 0.68 6.25
CA LEU A 166 7.79 0.72 5.72
C LEU A 166 7.29 -0.68 5.32
N THR A 167 8.16 -1.55 4.83
CA THR A 167 7.80 -2.95 4.54
C THR A 167 7.29 -3.69 5.79
N LYS A 168 7.87 -3.43 6.96
CA LYS A 168 7.42 -4.03 8.22
C LYS A 168 6.19 -3.30 8.76
N LEU A 169 6.25 -1.98 8.80
CA LEU A 169 5.26 -1.11 9.41
C LEU A 169 3.92 -1.17 8.67
N TYR A 170 3.89 -0.98 7.35
CA TYR A 170 2.65 -1.03 6.58
C TYR A 170 2.05 -2.42 6.51
N ARG A 171 2.87 -3.46 6.48
CA ARG A 171 2.36 -4.82 6.64
C ARG A 171 1.62 -4.97 7.97
N GLN A 172 2.17 -4.42 9.07
CA GLN A 172 1.51 -4.47 10.37
C GLN A 172 0.23 -3.65 10.40
N VAL A 173 0.26 -2.41 9.88
CA VAL A 173 -0.91 -1.51 9.78
C VAL A 173 -2.03 -2.16 8.98
N ILE A 174 -1.73 -2.57 7.74
CA ILE A 174 -2.70 -3.20 6.84
C ILE A 174 -3.25 -4.50 7.44
N THR A 175 -2.41 -5.33 8.07
CA THR A 175 -2.89 -6.55 8.74
C THR A 175 -3.85 -6.22 9.88
N ALA A 176 -3.54 -5.22 10.70
CA ALA A 176 -4.42 -4.78 11.78
C ALA A 176 -5.77 -4.25 11.25
N LEU A 177 -5.76 -3.50 10.15
CA LEU A 177 -6.97 -2.98 9.51
C LEU A 177 -7.84 -4.08 8.88
N LEU A 178 -7.23 -5.15 8.37
CA LEU A 178 -7.95 -6.27 7.75
C LEU A 178 -8.56 -7.25 8.75
N GLY A 179 -8.14 -7.21 10.02
CA GLY A 179 -8.58 -8.12 11.08
C GLY A 179 -8.23 -9.59 10.77
N ASP A 180 -9.15 -10.51 11.09
CA ASP A 180 -8.91 -11.96 11.04
C ASP A 180 -8.88 -12.56 9.63
N ARG A 181 -9.16 -11.76 8.60
CA ARG A 181 -9.32 -12.26 7.23
C ARG A 181 -8.05 -11.97 6.42
N PRO A 182 -7.16 -12.94 6.19
CA PRO A 182 -5.92 -12.72 5.45
C PRO A 182 -6.16 -12.32 3.99
N LEU A 183 -5.13 -11.78 3.35
CA LEU A 183 -5.16 -11.43 1.94
C LEU A 183 -5.05 -12.67 1.05
N LYS A 184 -6.01 -12.85 0.14
CA LYS A 184 -6.01 -13.94 -0.84
C LYS A 184 -4.93 -13.73 -1.91
N SER A 185 -4.72 -12.48 -2.33
CA SER A 185 -3.65 -12.10 -3.27
C SER A 185 -2.28 -12.62 -2.83
N ARG A 186 -2.00 -12.54 -1.52
CA ARG A 186 -0.75 -13.04 -0.93
C ARG A 186 -0.66 -14.56 -0.95
N GLN A 187 -1.77 -15.26 -0.69
CA GLN A 187 -1.82 -16.73 -0.76
C GLN A 187 -1.54 -17.22 -2.19
N LEU A 188 -2.13 -16.55 -3.19
CA LEU A 188 -1.90 -16.84 -4.61
C LEU A 188 -0.42 -16.72 -5.00
N TRP A 189 0.25 -15.67 -4.54
CA TRP A 189 1.67 -15.46 -4.82
C TRP A 189 2.55 -16.56 -4.18
N ILE A 190 2.29 -16.92 -2.92
CA ILE A 190 3.04 -17.98 -2.22
C ILE A 190 2.88 -19.32 -2.93
N GLN A 191 1.64 -19.69 -3.29
CA GLN A 191 1.37 -20.95 -4.02
C GLN A 191 2.11 -20.99 -5.36
N ASN A 192 2.11 -19.90 -6.12
CA ASN A 192 2.84 -19.83 -7.38
C ASN A 192 4.37 -19.97 -7.18
N SER A 193 4.94 -19.27 -6.18
CA SER A 193 6.37 -19.37 -5.88
C SER A 193 6.81 -20.79 -5.47
N GLN A 194 5.95 -21.52 -4.75
CA GLN A 194 6.19 -22.91 -4.34
C GLN A 194 6.05 -23.90 -5.50
N SER A 195 5.21 -23.60 -6.50
CA SER A 195 5.07 -24.44 -7.70
C SER A 195 6.19 -24.26 -8.73
N GLN A 196 6.96 -23.17 -8.63
CA GLN A 196 8.10 -22.87 -9.51
C GLN A 196 9.46 -23.21 -8.87
N SER A 197 9.48 -23.74 -7.64
CA SER A 197 10.67 -24.25 -6.94
C SER A 197 10.71 -25.78 -6.95
#